data_AF-A0A367LFE8-F1
#
_entry.id   AF-A0A367LFE8-F1
#
_cell.length_a   1.000
_cell.length_b   1.000
_cell.length_c   1.000
_cell.angle_alpha   90.00
_cell.angle_beta   90.00
_cell.angle_gamma   90.00
#
_symmetry.space_group_name_H-M   'P 1'
#
loop_
_entity.id
_entity.type
_entity.pdbx_description
1 polymer ?
#
loop_
_entity_poly.entity_id
_entity_poly.type
_entity_poly.pdbx_seq_one_letter_code
_entity_poly.pdbx_strand_id
1 'polypeptide(L)'
;MSIFDISSDPYLEFLRQEANRLDEHASNQFFLRLFTEHIFPEREWLVGTEVPPRDHHCQLRTDIAVRKLEHEPSGRRVLTFRLMGQGKRGRAGPADIGEVEVQAYQLCQAYLIESNASSVWAITYFGSKARLWVCLLRHDSGWLEAFYPRRGGDGERDAYRDIREYEAEFIWAFGHVKAIPLPDLQTIDDIYRGVGGQPYALPGSSTQS
;
A
#
# COMPACT_ATOMS: atom_id res chain seq x y z
N MET A 1 -8.86 12.05 16.37
CA MET A 1 -7.56 12.69 16.65
C MET A 1 -6.66 12.31 15.49
N SER A 2 -5.96 13.27 14.88
CA SER A 2 -5.13 13.03 13.69
C SER A 2 -3.83 12.31 14.08
N ILE A 3 -3.36 11.39 13.24
CA ILE A 3 -2.05 10.74 13.37
C ILE A 3 -0.90 11.73 13.10
N PHE A 4 -1.19 12.85 12.44
CA PHE A 4 -0.24 13.95 12.17
C PHE A 4 -0.31 15.08 13.21
N ASP A 5 -1.06 14.89 14.29
CA ASP A 5 -0.99 15.82 15.42
C ASP A 5 0.44 15.83 15.97
N ILE A 6 1.07 17.00 16.05
CA ILE A 6 2.47 17.10 16.49
C ILE A 6 2.65 16.63 17.93
N SER A 7 1.56 16.63 18.71
CA SER A 7 1.53 16.11 20.08
C SER A 7 1.49 14.57 20.14
N SER A 8 1.10 13.88 19.06
CA SER A 8 1.07 12.42 18.98
C SER A 8 2.36 11.84 18.40
N ASP A 9 2.87 12.37 17.29
CA ASP A 9 4.15 11.96 16.70
C ASP A 9 4.84 13.09 15.91
N PRO A 10 5.70 13.91 16.56
CA PRO A 10 6.39 15.01 15.89
C PRO A 10 7.36 14.54 14.79
N TYR A 11 7.83 13.29 14.86
CA TYR A 11 8.72 12.73 13.85
C TYR A 11 7.99 12.42 12.54
N LEU A 12 6.72 12.03 12.61
CA LEU A 12 5.96 11.68 11.41
C LEU A 12 5.80 12.88 10.47
N GLU A 13 5.45 14.05 11.02
CA GLU A 13 5.33 15.28 10.23
C GLU A 13 6.69 15.76 9.70
N PHE A 14 7.76 15.64 10.50
CA PHE A 14 9.11 15.95 10.04
C PHE A 14 9.53 15.07 8.85
N LEU A 15 9.37 13.75 8.98
CA LEU A 15 9.68 12.80 7.91
C LEU A 15 8.82 13.03 6.67
N ARG A 16 7.55 13.41 6.83
CA ARG A 16 6.68 13.79 5.71
C ARG A 16 7.23 14.99 4.93
N GLN A 17 7.74 16.01 5.63
CA GLN A 17 8.36 17.17 5.00
C GLN A 17 9.64 16.78 4.27
N GLU A 18 10.48 15.95 4.88
CA GLU A 18 11.71 15.46 4.27
C GLU A 18 11.45 14.60 3.02
N ALA A 19 10.48 13.68 3.08
CA ALA A 19 10.09 12.83 1.95
C ALA A 19 9.73 13.65 0.70
N ASN A 20 9.10 14.81 0.89
CA ASN A 20 8.72 15.70 -0.23
C ASN A 20 9.90 16.52 -0.80
N ARG A 21 11.00 16.64 -0.06
CA ARG A 21 12.14 17.49 -0.43
C ARG A 21 13.35 16.69 -0.91
N LEU A 22 13.58 15.53 -0.30
CA LEU A 22 14.78 14.73 -0.44
C LEU A 22 14.58 13.56 -1.41
N ASP A 23 15.42 12.54 -1.25
CA ASP A 23 15.52 11.38 -2.12
C ASP A 23 14.50 10.27 -1.75
N GLU A 24 14.67 9.12 -2.39
CA GLU A 24 13.82 7.93 -2.19
C GLU A 24 13.93 7.38 -0.76
N HIS A 25 15.11 7.47 -0.14
CA HIS A 25 15.30 7.01 1.22
C HIS A 25 14.41 7.78 2.20
N ALA A 26 14.25 9.09 2.01
CA ALA A 26 13.35 9.90 2.84
C ALA A 26 11.87 9.48 2.71
N SER A 27 11.41 9.14 1.49
CA SER A 27 10.07 8.55 1.30
C SER A 27 9.93 7.25 2.10
N ASN A 28 10.91 6.35 2.00
CA ASN A 28 10.86 5.05 2.67
C ASN A 28 10.83 5.19 4.20
N GLN A 29 11.62 6.12 4.76
CA GLN A 29 11.60 6.39 6.20
C GLN A 29 10.24 6.91 6.68
N PHE A 30 9.61 7.81 5.92
CA PHE A 30 8.27 8.30 6.22
C PHE A 30 7.24 7.16 6.27
N PHE A 31 7.18 6.33 5.22
CA PHE A 31 6.23 5.21 5.18
C PHE A 31 6.55 4.12 6.20
N LEU A 32 7.83 3.87 6.49
CA LEU A 32 8.23 2.93 7.54
C LEU A 32 7.72 3.38 8.91
N ARG A 33 7.90 4.65 9.28
CA ARG A 33 7.38 5.22 10.54
C ARG A 33 5.86 5.18 10.58
N LEU A 34 5.19 5.59 9.49
CA LEU A 34 3.74 5.55 9.36
C LEU A 34 3.19 4.13 9.63
N PHE A 35 3.79 3.12 9.00
CA PHE A 35 3.32 1.74 9.13
C PHE A 35 3.64 1.12 10.48
N THR A 36 4.84 1.34 11.01
CA THR A 36 5.27 0.75 12.28
C THR A 36 4.52 1.31 13.48
N GLU A 37 4.18 2.61 13.47
CA GLU A 37 3.65 3.27 14.67
C GLU A 37 2.14 3.54 14.59
N HIS A 38 1.59 3.71 13.39
CA HIS A 38 0.22 4.23 13.24
C HIS A 38 -0.73 3.25 12.54
N ILE A 39 -0.28 2.55 11.49
CA ILE A 39 -1.16 1.66 10.70
C ILE A 39 -1.12 0.21 11.19
N PHE A 40 0.07 -0.32 11.46
CA PHE A 40 0.30 -1.70 11.90
C PHE A 40 1.08 -1.80 13.22
N PRO A 41 0.67 -1.08 14.29
CA PRO A 41 1.43 -1.08 15.55
C PRO A 41 1.31 -2.38 16.36
N GLU A 42 0.37 -3.27 16.01
CA GLU A 42 0.14 -4.48 16.78
C GLU A 42 1.26 -5.51 16.57
N ARG A 43 1.59 -6.26 17.64
CA ARG A 43 2.73 -7.20 17.67
C ARG A 43 2.66 -8.36 16.67
N GLU A 44 1.49 -8.61 16.09
CA GLU A 44 1.30 -9.63 15.05
C GLU A 44 1.83 -9.18 13.67
N TRP A 45 2.08 -7.88 13.51
CA TRP A 45 2.58 -7.29 12.29
C TRP A 45 4.10 -7.14 12.35
N LEU A 46 4.75 -7.50 11.26
CA LEU A 46 6.16 -7.26 11.00
C LEU A 46 6.28 -6.34 9.80
N VAL A 47 6.58 -5.07 10.07
CA VAL A 47 6.94 -4.10 9.05
C VAL A 47 8.46 -4.08 8.92
N GLY A 48 8.99 -4.19 7.72
CA GLY A 48 10.43 -4.13 7.48
C GLY A 48 10.76 -3.58 6.10
N THR A 49 12.00 -3.15 5.94
CA THR A 49 12.53 -2.67 4.65
C THR A 49 13.39 -3.74 4.00
N GLU A 50 13.60 -3.60 2.69
CA GLU A 50 14.65 -4.30 1.97
C GLU A 50 14.56 -5.84 2.06
N VAL A 51 13.38 -6.40 1.80
CA VAL A 51 13.25 -7.87 1.76
C VAL A 51 14.00 -8.39 0.52
N PRO A 52 15.05 -9.22 0.70
CA PRO A 52 15.84 -9.69 -0.41
C PRO A 52 15.00 -10.59 -1.31
N PRO A 53 15.28 -10.60 -2.62
CA PRO A 53 14.64 -11.52 -3.55
C PRO A 53 14.84 -12.96 -3.09
N ARG A 54 13.76 -13.73 -3.05
CA ARG A 54 13.80 -15.15 -2.65
C ARG A 54 14.14 -16.08 -3.81
N ASP A 55 14.03 -15.60 -5.04
CA ASP A 55 14.12 -16.42 -6.25
C ASP A 55 15.03 -15.82 -7.33
N HIS A 56 15.54 -16.67 -8.22
CA HIS A 56 16.46 -16.32 -9.31
C HIS A 56 15.78 -15.52 -10.43
N HIS A 57 14.44 -15.50 -10.47
CA HIS A 57 13.65 -14.92 -11.55
C HIS A 57 13.20 -13.47 -11.31
N CYS A 58 13.28 -12.96 -10.08
CA CYS A 58 13.01 -11.56 -9.75
C CYS A 58 14.11 -11.05 -8.82
N GLN A 59 15.00 -10.19 -9.32
CA GLN A 59 16.10 -9.61 -8.54
C GLN A 59 15.70 -8.31 -7.82
N LEU A 60 14.43 -7.93 -7.93
CA LEU A 60 13.91 -6.72 -7.30
C LEU A 60 13.84 -6.89 -5.78
N ARG A 61 13.96 -5.77 -5.09
CA ARG A 61 13.90 -5.67 -3.64
C ARG A 61 12.64 -4.95 -3.25
N THR A 62 11.90 -5.51 -2.28
CA THR A 62 10.76 -4.79 -1.72
C THR A 62 11.25 -3.68 -0.80
N ASP A 63 10.89 -2.43 -1.08
CA ASP A 63 11.28 -1.27 -0.25
C ASP A 63 10.66 -1.36 1.13
N ILE A 64 9.37 -1.70 1.19
CA ILE A 64 8.62 -1.91 2.43
C ILE A 64 7.78 -3.17 2.33
N ALA A 65 7.90 -4.05 3.31
CA ALA A 65 7.08 -5.25 3.45
C ALA A 65 6.32 -5.22 4.76
N VAL A 66 4.99 -5.39 4.69
CA VAL A 66 4.15 -5.67 5.85
C VAL A 66 3.78 -7.14 5.80
N ARG A 67 4.16 -7.88 6.85
CA ARG A 67 3.86 -9.30 7.00
C ARG A 67 3.08 -9.52 8.29
N LYS A 68 2.21 -10.53 8.30
CA LYS A 68 1.49 -10.97 9.50
C LYS A 68 1.93 -12.36 9.90
N LEU A 69 2.12 -12.57 11.21
CA LEU A 69 2.35 -13.90 11.76
C LEU A 69 1.01 -14.65 11.81
N GLU A 70 0.92 -15.74 11.06
CA GLU A 70 -0.27 -16.58 10.96
C GLU A 70 0.02 -18.01 11.41
N HIS A 71 -1.06 -18.74 11.69
CA HIS A 71 -1.02 -20.15 12.03
C HIS A 71 -1.71 -20.94 10.92
N GLU A 72 -0.98 -21.85 10.31
CA GLU A 72 -1.56 -22.83 9.39
C GLU A 72 -2.42 -23.85 10.16
N PRO A 73 -3.34 -24.57 9.47
CA PRO A 73 -4.08 -25.69 10.08
C PRO A 73 -3.18 -26.77 10.70
N SER A 74 -1.94 -26.88 10.21
CA SER A 74 -0.90 -27.78 10.73
C SER A 74 -0.35 -27.35 12.10
N GLY A 75 -0.69 -26.14 12.59
CA GLY A 75 -0.11 -25.51 13.78
C GLY A 75 1.21 -24.79 13.52
N ARG A 76 1.77 -24.88 12.30
CA ARG A 76 3.00 -24.18 11.90
C ARG A 76 2.74 -22.67 11.84
N ARG A 77 3.70 -21.89 12.37
CA ARG A 77 3.72 -20.43 12.23
C ARG A 77 4.33 -20.03 10.90
N VAL A 78 3.65 -19.14 10.18
CA VAL A 78 4.12 -18.61 8.90
C VAL A 78 4.04 -17.09 8.89
N LEU A 79 4.97 -16.44 8.19
CA LEU A 79 4.93 -15.01 7.93
C LEU A 79 4.42 -14.78 6.52
N THR A 80 3.19 -14.27 6.41
CA THR A 80 2.50 -14.05 5.14
C THR A 80 2.59 -12.58 4.76
N PHE A 81 2.86 -12.26 3.50
CA PHE A 81 2.80 -10.87 3.03
C PHE A 81 1.36 -10.38 3.03
N ARG A 82 1.19 -9.18 3.57
CA ARG A 82 -0.08 -8.47 3.65
C ARG A 82 -0.10 -7.20 2.84
N LEU A 83 1.04 -6.53 2.72
CA LEU A 83 1.23 -5.37 1.84
C LEU A 83 2.68 -5.36 1.34
N MET A 84 2.86 -5.16 0.04
CA MET A 84 4.17 -4.95 -0.59
C MET A 84 4.28 -3.52 -1.11
N GLY A 85 5.34 -2.82 -0.72
CA GLY A 85 5.55 -1.40 -1.01
C GLY A 85 6.74 -1.15 -1.94
N GLN A 86 6.53 -0.31 -2.94
CA GLN A 86 7.58 0.24 -3.80
C GLN A 86 7.51 1.77 -3.85
N GLY A 87 8.66 2.41 -3.71
CA GLY A 87 8.78 3.84 -3.54
C GLY A 87 9.66 4.52 -4.59
N LYS A 88 9.48 5.82 -4.74
CA LYS A 88 10.45 6.70 -5.41
C LYS A 88 10.66 7.99 -4.64
N ARG A 89 11.69 8.75 -5.05
CA ARG A 89 11.90 10.13 -4.61
C ARG A 89 10.69 11.02 -4.90
N GLY A 90 10.40 12.01 -4.05
CA GLY A 90 9.21 12.85 -4.17
C GLY A 90 9.04 13.61 -5.50
N ARG A 91 10.15 13.88 -6.22
CA ARG A 91 10.14 14.58 -7.52
C ARG A 91 10.05 13.65 -8.75
N ALA A 92 9.69 12.38 -8.56
CA ALA A 92 9.55 11.40 -9.63
C ALA A 92 8.59 11.86 -10.76
N GLY A 93 9.02 11.74 -12.01
CA GLY A 93 8.15 12.02 -13.17
C GLY A 93 7.16 10.88 -13.46
N PRO A 94 6.20 11.07 -14.39
CA PRO A 94 5.25 10.02 -14.76
C PRO A 94 5.90 8.69 -15.19
N ALA A 95 7.03 8.75 -15.91
CA ALA A 95 7.78 7.56 -16.31
C ALA A 95 8.36 6.80 -15.11
N ASP A 96 8.93 7.53 -14.14
CA ASP A 96 9.45 6.93 -12.90
C ASP A 96 8.31 6.27 -12.10
N ILE A 97 7.11 6.87 -12.09
CA ILE A 97 5.94 6.34 -11.39
C ILE A 97 5.44 5.05 -12.06
N GLY A 98 5.34 5.05 -13.39
CA GLY A 98 4.99 3.84 -14.14
C GLY A 98 5.99 2.70 -13.91
N GLU A 99 7.29 3.02 -13.82
CA GLU A 99 8.32 2.03 -13.47
C GLU A 99 8.10 1.42 -12.08
N VAL A 100 7.77 2.24 -11.07
CA VAL A 100 7.47 1.79 -9.71
C VAL A 100 6.25 0.88 -9.66
N GLU A 101 5.21 1.20 -10.44
CA GLU A 101 4.01 0.35 -10.56
C GLU A 101 4.35 -1.01 -11.20
N VAL A 102 5.16 -1.02 -12.25
CA VAL A 102 5.66 -2.27 -12.87
C VAL A 102 6.50 -3.09 -11.89
N GLN A 103 7.40 -2.46 -11.13
CA GLN A 103 8.22 -3.14 -10.13
C GLN A 103 7.37 -3.72 -8.99
N ALA A 104 6.36 -2.97 -8.52
CA ALA A 104 5.41 -3.44 -7.52
C ALA A 104 4.63 -4.66 -8.02
N TYR A 105 4.15 -4.61 -9.27
CA TYR A 105 3.49 -5.76 -9.90
C TYR A 105 4.41 -6.98 -9.98
N GLN A 106 5.65 -6.83 -10.47
CA GLN A 106 6.61 -7.93 -10.60
C GLN A 106 6.92 -8.60 -9.25
N LEU A 107 7.09 -7.81 -8.20
CA LEU A 107 7.29 -8.31 -6.83
C LEU A 107 6.06 -9.07 -6.32
N CYS A 108 4.87 -8.51 -6.51
CA CYS A 108 3.64 -9.17 -6.11
C CYS A 108 3.43 -10.47 -6.89
N GLN A 109 3.63 -10.47 -8.21
CA GLN A 109 3.50 -11.65 -9.06
C GLN A 109 4.44 -12.78 -8.62
N ALA A 110 5.71 -12.46 -8.36
CA ALA A 110 6.68 -13.43 -7.86
C ALA A 110 6.20 -14.06 -6.53
N TYR A 111 5.75 -13.23 -5.59
CA TYR A 111 5.18 -13.71 -4.33
C TYR A 111 3.95 -14.61 -4.55
N LEU A 112 2.99 -14.20 -5.39
CA LEU A 112 1.75 -14.97 -5.62
C LEU A 112 2.03 -16.36 -6.21
N ILE A 113 2.99 -16.45 -7.13
CA ILE A 113 3.43 -17.73 -7.72
C ILE A 113 4.08 -18.62 -6.65
N GLU A 114 5.03 -18.08 -5.87
CA GLU A 114 5.75 -18.83 -4.84
C GLU A 114 4.85 -19.31 -3.70
N SER A 115 3.93 -18.45 -3.25
CA SER A 115 3.06 -18.75 -2.11
C SER A 115 1.77 -19.46 -2.51
N ASN A 116 1.52 -19.64 -3.81
CA ASN A 116 0.25 -20.12 -4.35
C ASN A 116 -0.96 -19.30 -3.82
N ALA A 117 -0.77 -17.99 -3.67
CA ALA A 117 -1.83 -17.08 -3.27
C ALA A 117 -2.52 -16.50 -4.51
N SER A 118 -3.81 -16.22 -4.41
CA SER A 118 -4.58 -15.63 -5.52
C SER A 118 -4.33 -14.14 -5.68
N SER A 119 -3.99 -13.46 -4.58
CA SER A 119 -3.90 -12.01 -4.53
C SER A 119 -3.11 -11.48 -3.32
N VAL A 120 -2.64 -10.25 -3.44
CA VAL A 120 -1.93 -9.52 -2.37
C VAL A 120 -2.16 -8.02 -2.54
N TRP A 121 -2.13 -7.26 -1.44
CA TRP A 121 -2.14 -5.80 -1.51
C TRP A 121 -0.78 -5.26 -1.90
N ALA A 122 -0.78 -4.19 -2.68
CA ALA A 122 0.41 -3.41 -2.96
C ALA A 122 0.18 -1.93 -2.64
N ILE A 123 1.28 -1.23 -2.36
CA ILE A 123 1.31 0.24 -2.28
C ILE A 123 2.46 0.75 -3.14
N THR A 124 2.17 1.77 -3.93
CA THR A 124 3.21 2.57 -4.58
C THR A 124 3.19 3.96 -4.01
N TYR A 125 4.36 4.59 -3.89
CA TYR A 125 4.45 5.92 -3.29
C TYR A 125 5.63 6.74 -3.79
N PHE A 126 5.51 8.07 -3.64
CA PHE A 126 6.61 9.00 -3.82
C PHE A 126 6.41 10.21 -2.90
N GLY A 127 7.47 10.64 -2.22
CA GLY A 127 7.36 11.63 -1.16
C GLY A 127 6.39 11.16 -0.10
N SER A 128 5.37 11.96 0.23
CA SER A 128 4.27 11.56 1.11
C SER A 128 2.97 11.18 0.38
N LYS A 129 3.03 10.93 -0.92
CA LYS A 129 1.86 10.56 -1.73
C LYS A 129 1.87 9.07 -2.03
N ALA A 130 0.69 8.44 -1.99
CA ALA A 130 0.56 7.02 -2.22
C ALA A 130 -0.68 6.65 -3.05
N ARG A 131 -0.63 5.42 -3.56
CA ARG A 131 -1.76 4.70 -4.14
C ARG A 131 -1.68 3.23 -3.70
N LEU A 132 -2.82 2.71 -3.27
CA LEU A 132 -3.06 1.34 -2.84
C LEU A 132 -3.70 0.55 -3.97
N TRP A 133 -3.26 -0.69 -4.10
CA TRP A 133 -3.60 -1.57 -5.22
C TRP A 133 -3.93 -2.97 -4.72
N VAL A 134 -4.68 -3.67 -5.55
CA VAL A 134 -4.88 -5.10 -5.47
C VAL A 134 -4.14 -5.75 -6.63
N CYS A 135 -3.16 -6.59 -6.30
CA CYS A 135 -2.50 -7.43 -7.29
C CYS A 135 -3.19 -8.78 -7.35
N LEU A 136 -3.61 -9.18 -8.55
CA LEU A 136 -4.25 -10.47 -8.82
C LEU A 136 -3.38 -11.30 -9.77
N LEU A 137 -3.28 -12.60 -9.52
CA LEU A 137 -2.68 -13.52 -10.47
C LEU A 137 -3.72 -13.88 -11.55
N ARG A 138 -3.66 -13.23 -12.72
CA ARG A 138 -4.48 -13.59 -13.89
C ARG A 138 -3.63 -14.31 -14.94
N HIS A 139 -4.22 -15.29 -15.63
CA HIS A 139 -3.53 -16.14 -16.60
C HIS A 139 -3.18 -15.43 -17.92
N ASP A 140 -3.82 -14.31 -18.20
CA ASP A 140 -3.90 -13.64 -19.51
C ASP A 140 -3.41 -12.19 -19.48
N SER A 141 -3.45 -11.52 -18.33
CA SER A 141 -2.69 -10.30 -18.02
C SER A 141 -2.99 -9.89 -16.57
N GLY A 142 -2.08 -10.20 -15.65
CA GLY A 142 -2.13 -9.60 -14.31
C GLY A 142 -1.75 -8.12 -14.40
N TRP A 143 -2.47 -7.28 -13.66
CA TRP A 143 -2.10 -5.89 -13.44
C TRP A 143 -2.49 -5.46 -12.03
N LEU A 144 -1.97 -4.31 -11.58
CA LEU A 144 -2.37 -3.67 -10.34
C LEU A 144 -3.73 -3.00 -10.55
N GLU A 145 -4.74 -3.42 -9.79
CA GLU A 145 -6.07 -2.83 -9.82
C GLU A 145 -6.15 -1.79 -8.70
N ALA A 146 -6.43 -0.54 -9.04
CA ALA A 146 -6.41 0.55 -8.08
C ALA A 146 -7.52 0.39 -7.03
N PHE A 147 -7.12 0.27 -5.76
CA PHE A 147 -8.05 0.28 -4.65
C PHE A 147 -8.31 1.70 -4.19
N TYR A 148 -7.26 2.42 -3.78
CA TYR A 148 -7.38 3.79 -3.30
C TYR A 148 -6.12 4.62 -3.58
N PRO A 149 -6.23 5.79 -4.23
CA PRO A 149 -7.40 6.30 -4.92
C PRO A 149 -7.74 5.46 -6.15
N ARG A 150 -9.04 5.29 -6.42
CA ARG A 150 -9.53 4.45 -7.52
C ARG A 150 -9.44 5.14 -8.90
N ARG A 151 -9.50 6.47 -8.93
CA ARG A 151 -9.44 7.25 -10.18
C ARG A 151 -8.00 7.51 -10.62
N GLY A 152 -7.80 7.65 -11.92
CA GLY A 152 -6.51 7.93 -12.57
C GLY A 152 -5.94 6.71 -13.27
N GLY A 153 -5.20 6.95 -14.35
CA GLY A 153 -4.46 5.94 -15.11
C GLY A 153 -3.16 5.49 -14.42
N ASP A 154 -2.47 4.55 -15.07
CA ASP A 154 -1.15 4.10 -14.66
C ASP A 154 -0.11 5.19 -14.92
N GLY A 155 0.87 5.34 -14.01
CA GLY A 155 1.90 6.37 -14.09
C GLY A 155 1.40 7.82 -13.88
N GLU A 156 0.10 8.02 -13.65
CA GLU A 156 -0.49 9.35 -13.45
C GLU A 156 -0.18 9.88 -12.06
N ARG A 157 0.73 10.86 -11.99
CA ARG A 157 1.16 11.49 -10.74
C ARG A 157 0.00 12.08 -9.92
N ASP A 158 -1.00 12.64 -10.58
CA ASP A 158 -2.16 13.28 -9.92
C ASP A 158 -3.19 12.27 -9.39
N ALA A 159 -3.04 10.98 -9.73
CA ALA A 159 -3.83 9.90 -9.14
C ALA A 159 -3.40 9.58 -7.69
N TYR A 160 -2.20 10.01 -7.28
CA TYR A 160 -1.66 9.76 -5.94
C TYR A 160 -2.05 10.86 -4.96
N ARG A 161 -2.43 10.46 -3.74
CA ARG A 161 -2.92 11.38 -2.70
C ARG A 161 -1.93 11.49 -1.57
N ASP A 162 -1.79 12.70 -1.03
CA ASP A 162 -0.94 12.94 0.14
C ASP A 162 -1.58 12.30 1.38
N ILE A 163 -0.80 11.52 2.13
CA ILE A 163 -1.30 10.80 3.31
C ILE A 163 -1.92 11.74 4.33
N ARG A 164 -1.36 12.95 4.54
CA ARG A 164 -1.86 13.88 5.55
C ARG A 164 -3.13 14.59 5.10
N GLU A 165 -3.17 15.02 3.84
CA GLU A 165 -4.37 15.69 3.29
C GLU A 165 -5.58 14.76 3.24
N TYR A 166 -5.35 13.47 2.95
CA TYR A 166 -6.39 12.45 2.80
C TYR A 166 -6.35 11.41 3.92
N GLU A 167 -5.96 11.82 5.14
CA GLU A 167 -5.68 10.92 6.27
C GLU A 167 -6.84 9.96 6.57
N ALA A 168 -8.07 10.48 6.68
CA ALA A 168 -9.25 9.68 7.02
C ALA A 168 -9.53 8.60 5.96
N GLU A 169 -9.29 8.91 4.68
CA GLU A 169 -9.48 7.98 3.58
C GLU A 169 -8.38 6.90 3.56
N PHE A 170 -7.13 7.27 3.85
CA PHE A 170 -6.05 6.28 4.01
C PHE A 170 -6.26 5.38 5.23
N ILE A 171 -6.71 5.91 6.37
CA ILE A 171 -7.06 5.10 7.55
C ILE A 171 -8.15 4.09 7.19
N TRP A 172 -9.19 4.52 6.47
CA TRP A 172 -10.23 3.64 5.96
C TRP A 172 -9.66 2.56 5.03
N ALA A 173 -8.82 2.95 4.07
CA ALA A 173 -8.24 2.04 3.09
C ALA A 173 -7.35 0.99 3.75
N PHE A 174 -6.47 1.40 4.68
CA PHE A 174 -5.65 0.47 5.44
C PHE A 174 -6.46 -0.41 6.40
N GLY A 175 -7.62 0.05 6.88
CA GLY A 175 -8.57 -0.79 7.60
C GLY A 175 -8.98 -2.02 6.78
N HIS A 176 -9.23 -1.84 5.48
CA HIS A 176 -9.52 -2.95 4.56
C HIS A 176 -8.30 -3.83 4.30
N VAL A 177 -7.10 -3.25 4.13
CA VAL A 177 -5.84 -4.02 4.01
C VAL A 177 -5.64 -4.94 5.22
N LYS A 178 -5.99 -4.49 6.43
CA LYS A 178 -5.91 -5.30 7.66
C LYS A 178 -7.00 -6.38 7.72
N ALA A 179 -8.21 -6.05 7.28
CA ALA A 179 -9.39 -6.92 7.41
C ALA A 179 -9.52 -7.98 6.31
N ILE A 180 -8.92 -7.76 5.13
CA ILE A 180 -9.09 -8.60 3.94
C ILE A 180 -7.73 -9.18 3.53
N PRO A 181 -7.37 -10.38 4.02
CA PRO A 181 -6.10 -11.04 3.72
C PRO A 181 -5.80 -11.25 2.25
N LEU A 182 -6.82 -11.65 1.48
CA LEU A 182 -6.75 -11.98 0.06
C LEU A 182 -7.80 -11.15 -0.66
N PRO A 183 -7.44 -9.95 -1.15
CA PRO A 183 -8.40 -9.09 -1.83
C PRO A 183 -8.84 -9.67 -3.18
N ASP A 184 -10.09 -9.45 -3.54
CA ASP A 184 -10.64 -9.76 -4.86
C ASP A 184 -11.48 -8.58 -5.37
N LEU A 185 -11.71 -8.51 -6.69
CA LEU A 185 -12.40 -7.37 -7.29
C LEU A 185 -13.87 -7.25 -6.88
N GLN A 186 -14.54 -8.37 -6.62
CA GLN A 186 -15.94 -8.33 -6.21
C GLN A 186 -16.07 -7.70 -4.83
N THR A 187 -15.20 -8.12 -3.90
CA THR A 187 -15.11 -7.52 -2.57
C THR A 187 -14.79 -6.02 -2.64
N ILE A 188 -13.87 -5.60 -3.51
CA ILE A 188 -13.57 -4.17 -3.72
C ILE A 188 -14.79 -3.41 -4.26
N ASP A 189 -15.47 -3.96 -5.25
CA ASP A 189 -16.66 -3.33 -5.83
C ASP A 189 -17.78 -3.20 -4.80
N ASP A 190 -17.99 -4.21 -3.97
CA ASP A 190 -19.00 -4.19 -2.91
C ASP A 190 -18.66 -3.15 -1.83
N ILE A 191 -17.38 -2.99 -1.47
CA ILE A 191 -16.92 -1.92 -0.57
C ILE A 191 -17.33 -0.54 -1.09
N TYR A 192 -17.13 -0.29 -2.40
CA TYR A 192 -17.46 1.00 -3.01
C TYR A 192 -18.95 1.19 -3.30
N ARG A 193 -19.72 0.10 -3.46
CA ARG A 193 -21.17 0.15 -3.67
C ARG A 193 -21.98 0.35 -2.39
N GLY A 194 -21.36 0.19 -1.22
CA GLY A 194 -21.99 0.37 0.08
C GLY A 194 -23.11 -0.64 0.41
N VAL A 195 -23.55 -0.65 1.67
CA VAL A 195 -24.67 -1.50 2.12
C VAL A 195 -25.98 -0.96 1.54
N GLY A 196 -26.69 -1.76 0.75
CA GLY A 196 -27.96 -1.37 0.13
C GLY A 196 -27.86 -0.72 -1.26
N GLY A 197 -26.71 -0.80 -1.93
CA GLY A 197 -26.53 -0.32 -3.31
C GLY A 197 -26.37 1.20 -3.46
N GLN A 198 -26.17 1.91 -2.34
CA GLN A 198 -25.82 3.33 -2.33
C GLN A 198 -24.29 3.49 -2.26
N PRO A 199 -23.66 4.19 -3.22
CA PRO A 199 -22.21 4.35 -3.27
C PRO A 199 -21.63 4.76 -1.92
N TYR A 200 -20.56 4.09 -1.48
CA TYR A 200 -19.88 4.43 -0.25
C TYR A 200 -19.27 5.83 -0.38
N ALA A 201 -19.75 6.77 0.44
CA ALA A 201 -19.14 8.09 0.57
C ALA A 201 -17.82 7.93 1.35
N LEU A 202 -16.71 8.30 0.70
CA LEU A 202 -15.41 8.27 1.36
C LEU A 202 -15.40 9.21 2.57
N PRO A 203 -14.72 8.85 3.68
CA PRO A 203 -14.65 9.70 4.85
C PRO A 203 -14.07 11.07 4.47
N GLY A 204 -14.80 12.16 4.73
CA GLY A 204 -14.33 13.51 4.42
C GLY A 204 -14.71 14.05 3.02
N SER A 205 -15.38 13.26 2.18
CA SER A 205 -15.96 13.77 0.93
C SER A 205 -17.17 14.66 1.25
N SER A 206 -16.93 15.94 1.50
CA SER A 206 -17.98 16.94 1.46
C SER A 206 -18.48 17.00 0.02
N THR A 207 -19.74 16.65 -0.24
CA THR A 207 -20.38 16.96 -1.51
C THR A 207 -20.38 18.48 -1.66
N GLN A 208 -19.41 19.03 -2.39
CA GLN A 208 -19.52 20.39 -2.89
C GLN A 208 -20.64 20.35 -3.94
N SER A 209 -21.83 20.76 -3.50
CA SER A 209 -22.95 21.19 -4.33
C SER A 209 -22.70 22.60 -4.84
#